data_AF-A0A961Y1F9-F1
#
_entry.id   AF-A0A961Y1F9-F1
#
_cell.length_a   1.000
_cell.length_b   1.000
_cell.length_c   1.000
_cell.angle_alpha   90.00
_cell.angle_beta   90.00
_cell.angle_gamma   90.00
#
_symmetry.space_group_name_H-M   'P 1'
#
loop_
_entity.id
_entity.type
_entity.pdbx_description
1 polymer ?
#
loop_
_entity_poly.entity_id
_entity_poly.type
_entity_poly.pdbx_seq_one_letter_code
_entity_poly.pdbx_strand_id
1 'polypeptide(L)'
;GDLTRIFCAALEVEQAKQVPGFNRLISGFSRRKRKLAGTSDFIVDNHRINIADDTVFERDPVNLLRLFWFADKHGLEYHPDALKLLRRSLRLVDKTLRRNPEANRLFVDIMTSDRNPELNLRRMNEAGLLGKLIPEFGRIVAMMQFSMYHHYTVDEHLIRCIGILSEIERGEGAKSHPLAHSLMPSLRGQRELLYIAVLLHDIAKGRPEDHSVAGARIARRICPHLGLSKADTDTVAWLVENHLVMSMTAQTRDLNDRKTIDDFAALVQSAERLKLLLVLTVCDIRGVGPGVWNGWKGQLLRTLYYETELVLTGGFSEVSRVERTKVAKSRLEEALADWPNAERQRILDLHYSNYMLTVDLKDQIRHAAFIRDTDKAGRKFATMVKPHAFEGVTEITILAPDNPRLLSIISGACAAAGGNIVDAQIFTTSDSRALDSIMISREFDHDEDEFRRAQRVGELIETTLAGVTRLADIIEKRTKPKRGTRTFRIAPRVEIGNTLSNRFSVIEVTGLDRPGLLSAITGALSDLSLNIVSA
;
A
#
# COMPACT_ATOMS: atom_id res chain seq x y z
N GLY A 1 21.67 16.76 3.51
CA GLY A 1 20.82 17.88 3.07
C GLY A 1 21.49 18.67 1.95
N ASP A 2 20.76 19.57 1.29
CA ASP A 2 21.19 20.27 0.08
C ASP A 2 22.48 21.07 0.19
N LEU A 3 22.66 21.80 1.30
CA LEU A 3 23.88 22.54 1.56
C LEU A 3 25.07 21.60 1.66
N THR A 4 24.92 20.46 2.34
CA THR A 4 25.97 19.44 2.44
C THR A 4 26.36 18.90 1.08
N ARG A 5 25.39 18.60 0.20
CA ARG A 5 25.68 17.98 -1.11
C ARG A 5 26.23 18.98 -2.13
N ILE A 6 25.73 20.22 -2.14
CA ILE A 6 26.30 21.30 -2.96
C ILE A 6 27.70 21.64 -2.46
N PHE A 7 27.90 21.68 -1.14
CA PHE A 7 29.20 21.91 -0.54
C PHE A 7 30.15 20.73 -0.80
N CYS A 8 29.71 19.48 -0.68
CA CYS A 8 30.51 18.30 -1.01
C CYS A 8 30.83 18.24 -2.51
N ALA A 9 29.90 18.58 -3.41
CA ALA A 9 30.15 18.63 -4.84
C ALA A 9 31.07 19.81 -5.21
N ALA A 10 30.91 20.97 -4.55
CA ALA A 10 31.81 22.10 -4.71
C ALA A 10 33.22 21.77 -4.17
N LEU A 11 33.30 21.11 -3.02
CA LEU A 11 34.53 20.57 -2.46
C LEU A 11 35.13 19.49 -3.35
N GLU A 12 34.36 18.58 -3.95
CA GLU A 12 34.86 17.63 -4.95
C GLU A 12 35.46 18.36 -6.15
N VAL A 13 34.83 19.43 -6.62
CA VAL A 13 35.34 20.25 -7.73
C VAL A 13 36.58 21.08 -7.33
N GLU A 14 36.62 21.62 -6.10
CA GLU A 14 37.74 22.41 -5.55
C GLU A 14 38.93 21.53 -5.08
N GLN A 15 38.64 20.38 -4.48
CA GLN A 15 39.58 19.39 -3.92
C GLN A 15 39.96 18.29 -4.91
N ALA A 16 39.35 18.23 -6.10
CA ALA A 16 39.96 17.60 -7.27
C ALA A 16 41.21 18.40 -7.71
N LYS A 17 42.19 18.50 -6.80
CA LYS A 17 43.55 18.92 -7.08
C LYS A 17 44.42 17.68 -7.24
N GLN A 18 45.27 17.80 -8.26
CA GLN A 18 46.30 16.89 -8.74
C GLN A 18 46.87 15.98 -7.65
N VAL A 19 46.80 14.67 -7.92
CA VAL A 19 47.60 13.65 -7.24
C VAL A 19 49.05 14.16 -7.15
N PRO A 20 49.64 14.33 -5.95
CA PRO A 20 51.06 14.61 -5.82
C PRO A 20 51.80 13.30 -6.07
N GLY A 21 52.12 13.04 -7.33
CA GLY A 21 52.84 11.88 -7.80
C GLY A 21 53.77 12.27 -8.94
N PHE A 22 54.94 11.66 -8.97
CA PHE A 22 56.14 11.95 -9.77
C PHE A 22 56.00 11.91 -11.32
N ASN A 23 54.89 12.37 -11.91
CA ASN A 23 54.69 12.44 -13.36
C ASN A 23 54.28 13.85 -13.80
N ARG A 24 55.24 14.78 -13.70
CA ARG A 24 55.10 16.16 -14.18
C ARG A 24 55.20 16.31 -15.71
N LEU A 25 55.12 15.20 -16.46
CA LEU A 25 55.27 15.16 -17.93
C LEU A 25 54.03 14.63 -18.69
N ILE A 26 52.91 14.35 -17.99
CA ILE A 26 51.62 14.01 -18.61
C ILE A 26 50.50 14.84 -17.95
N SER A 27 50.65 16.16 -17.86
CA SER A 27 49.59 17.07 -17.40
C SER A 27 48.72 17.53 -18.58
N GLY A 28 48.23 16.57 -19.37
CA GLY A 28 47.45 16.81 -20.59
C GLY A 28 45.96 16.47 -20.51
N PHE A 29 45.44 16.03 -19.35
CA PHE A 29 43.99 15.83 -19.18
C PHE A 29 43.31 17.18 -18.87
N SER A 30 43.23 18.00 -19.90
CA SER A 30 42.42 19.23 -19.92
C SER A 30 40.98 18.91 -19.50
N ARG A 31 40.46 19.70 -18.54
CA ARG A 31 39.03 19.80 -18.21
C ARG A 31 38.25 20.08 -19.49
N ARG A 32 37.81 19.03 -20.18
CA ARG A 32 37.14 19.16 -21.48
C ARG A 32 35.69 19.59 -21.24
N LYS A 33 35.49 20.90 -21.10
CA LYS A 33 34.18 21.52 -21.34
C LYS A 33 33.78 21.20 -22.77
N ARG A 34 32.66 20.53 -22.96
CA ARG A 34 32.11 20.20 -24.29
C ARG A 34 30.72 20.79 -24.41
N LYS A 35 30.35 21.29 -25.59
CA LYS A 35 28.96 21.66 -25.87
C LYS A 35 28.08 20.41 -25.74
N LEU A 36 26.91 20.57 -25.14
CA LEU A 36 25.94 19.48 -25.07
C LEU A 36 25.27 19.30 -26.44
N ALA A 37 25.11 18.06 -26.89
CA ALA A 37 24.44 17.81 -28.16
C ALA A 37 22.96 18.23 -28.09
N GLY A 38 22.48 18.94 -29.12
CA GLY A 38 21.09 19.39 -29.21
C GLY A 38 20.79 20.75 -28.56
N THR A 39 21.80 21.45 -28.03
CA THR A 39 21.64 22.80 -27.47
C THR A 39 22.95 23.58 -27.39
N SER A 40 22.89 24.90 -27.57
CA SER A 40 24.01 25.80 -27.28
C SER A 40 24.00 26.37 -25.87
N ASP A 41 22.91 26.16 -25.13
CA ASP A 41 22.64 26.78 -23.83
C ASP A 41 23.32 26.03 -22.66
N PHE A 42 23.69 24.77 -22.89
CA PHE A 42 24.31 23.90 -21.90
C PHE A 42 25.62 23.29 -22.39
N ILE A 43 26.51 23.06 -21.44
CA ILE A 43 27.79 22.36 -21.64
C ILE A 43 27.88 21.18 -20.67
N VAL A 44 28.79 20.26 -20.96
CA VAL A 44 29.18 19.18 -20.06
C VAL A 44 30.56 19.49 -19.51
N ASP A 45 30.67 19.50 -18.19
CA ASP A 45 31.92 19.64 -17.44
C ASP A 45 32.05 18.45 -16.48
N ASN A 46 33.04 17.59 -16.70
CA ASN A 46 33.29 16.38 -15.89
C ASN A 46 32.03 15.54 -15.61
N HIS A 47 31.31 15.17 -16.68
CA HIS A 47 30.07 14.37 -16.62
C HIS A 47 28.91 15.05 -15.86
N ARG A 48 29.02 16.37 -15.61
CA ARG A 48 27.95 17.20 -15.07
C ARG A 48 27.44 18.17 -16.13
N ILE A 49 26.13 18.34 -16.22
CA ILE A 49 25.54 19.41 -17.01
C ILE A 49 25.79 20.75 -16.32
N ASN A 50 26.26 21.73 -17.09
CA ASN A 50 26.49 23.10 -16.65
C ASN A 50 25.92 24.09 -17.68
N ILE A 51 25.81 25.35 -17.28
CA ILE A 51 25.35 26.45 -18.14
C ILE A 51 26.47 26.91 -19.09
N ALA A 52 26.12 27.32 -20.31
CA ALA A 52 27.07 27.91 -21.24
C ALA A 52 27.38 29.38 -20.90
N ASP A 53 26.38 30.11 -20.37
CA ASP A 53 26.46 31.51 -19.98
C ASP A 53 25.49 31.86 -18.83
N ASP A 54 25.77 32.92 -18.08
CA ASP A 54 24.99 33.31 -16.88
C ASP A 54 23.60 33.89 -17.20
N THR A 55 23.31 34.21 -18.47
CA THR A 55 22.03 34.79 -18.93
C THR A 55 21.08 33.75 -19.51
N VAL A 56 21.47 32.48 -19.54
CA VAL A 56 20.77 31.38 -20.21
C VAL A 56 19.29 31.25 -19.82
N PHE A 57 18.96 31.48 -18.54
CA PHE A 57 17.59 31.41 -18.04
C PHE A 57 16.80 32.70 -18.29
N GLU A 58 17.46 33.85 -18.34
CA GLU A 58 16.80 35.14 -18.63
C GLU A 58 16.44 35.24 -20.11
N ARG A 59 17.32 34.73 -20.99
CA ARG A 59 17.08 34.63 -22.43
C ARG A 59 15.93 33.68 -22.74
N ASP A 60 15.87 32.53 -22.07
CA ASP A 60 14.77 31.58 -22.20
C ASP A 60 14.47 30.90 -20.84
N PRO A 61 13.40 31.32 -20.14
CA PRO A 61 13.01 30.70 -18.86
C PRO A 61 12.67 29.21 -18.94
N VAL A 62 12.34 28.68 -20.13
CA VAL A 62 12.10 27.23 -20.32
C VAL A 62 13.39 26.43 -20.08
N ASN A 63 14.56 27.08 -20.20
CA ASN A 63 15.85 26.44 -19.87
C ASN A 63 15.95 25.99 -18.40
N LEU A 64 15.15 26.55 -17.49
CA LEU A 64 15.05 26.05 -16.12
C LEU A 64 14.62 24.58 -16.08
N LEU A 65 13.75 24.15 -17.00
CA LEU A 65 13.30 22.78 -17.14
C LEU A 65 14.21 21.99 -18.08
N ARG A 66 14.69 22.59 -19.18
CA ARG A 66 15.62 21.91 -20.10
C ARG A 66 16.88 21.44 -19.41
N LEU A 67 17.36 22.15 -18.39
CA LEU A 67 18.50 21.70 -17.58
C LEU A 67 18.27 20.28 -17.03
N PHE A 68 17.11 20.02 -16.42
CA PHE A 68 16.78 18.70 -15.87
C PHE A 68 16.48 17.68 -16.96
N TRP A 69 15.74 18.09 -17.99
CA TRP A 69 15.42 17.20 -19.12
C TRP A 69 16.67 16.72 -19.86
N PHE A 70 17.62 17.62 -20.14
CA PHE A 70 18.90 17.25 -20.77
C PHE A 70 19.78 16.43 -19.84
N ALA A 71 19.82 16.77 -18.54
CA ALA A 71 20.56 15.97 -17.55
C ALA A 71 20.05 14.52 -17.58
N ASP A 72 18.75 14.33 -17.50
CA ASP A 72 18.11 13.01 -17.56
C ASP A 72 18.39 12.33 -18.90
N LYS A 73 18.09 12.99 -20.02
CA LYS A 73 18.26 12.43 -21.37
C LYS A 73 19.69 11.96 -21.65
N HIS A 74 20.69 12.60 -21.08
CA HIS A 74 22.10 12.25 -21.26
C HIS A 74 22.73 11.50 -20.08
N GLY A 75 21.98 11.22 -19.01
CA GLY A 75 22.49 10.58 -17.80
C GLY A 75 23.61 11.38 -17.13
N LEU A 76 23.46 12.71 -17.06
CA LEU A 76 24.45 13.61 -16.49
C LEU A 76 24.07 14.03 -15.08
N GLU A 77 25.09 14.21 -14.24
CA GLU A 77 24.94 14.83 -12.92
C GLU A 77 24.79 16.35 -13.03
N TYR A 78 24.38 17.02 -11.96
CA TYR A 78 24.20 18.48 -11.97
C TYR A 78 25.46 19.20 -11.48
N HIS A 79 25.90 20.22 -12.23
CA HIS A 79 27.00 21.08 -11.79
C HIS A 79 26.52 22.06 -10.69
N PRO A 80 27.29 22.27 -9.59
CA PRO A 80 26.89 23.18 -8.51
C PRO A 80 26.58 24.61 -8.99
N ASP A 81 27.36 25.14 -9.93
CA ASP A 81 27.14 26.49 -10.48
C ASP A 81 25.82 26.61 -11.23
N ALA A 82 25.45 25.62 -12.03
CA ALA A 82 24.16 25.60 -12.72
C ALA A 82 22.99 25.60 -11.73
N LEU A 83 23.07 24.79 -10.66
CA LEU A 83 22.05 24.78 -9.60
C LEU A 83 22.01 26.11 -8.82
N LYS A 84 23.16 26.73 -8.57
CA LYS A 84 23.27 28.02 -7.90
C LYS A 84 22.66 29.14 -8.73
N LEU A 85 22.94 29.18 -10.03
CA LEU A 85 22.31 30.15 -10.94
C LEU A 85 20.81 29.89 -11.02
N LEU A 86 20.39 28.63 -11.20
CA LEU A 86 18.97 28.28 -11.26
C LEU A 86 18.20 28.78 -10.05
N ARG A 87 18.73 28.59 -8.83
CA ARG A 87 18.12 29.09 -7.58
C ARG A 87 17.95 30.62 -7.58
N ARG A 88 18.92 31.36 -8.12
CA ARG A 88 18.85 32.83 -8.26
C ARG A 88 17.83 33.25 -9.32
N SER A 89 17.61 32.41 -10.32
CA SER A 89 16.70 32.64 -11.44
C SER A 89 15.26 32.16 -11.19
N LEU A 90 14.92 31.59 -10.03
CA LEU A 90 13.57 31.12 -9.71
C LEU A 90 12.48 32.21 -9.80
N ARG A 91 12.87 33.50 -9.73
CA ARG A 91 11.96 34.64 -9.96
C ARG A 91 11.33 34.65 -11.35
N LEU A 92 11.99 34.00 -12.33
CA LEU A 92 11.52 33.88 -13.71
C LEU A 92 10.38 32.86 -13.87
N VAL A 93 10.12 32.04 -12.84
CA VAL A 93 8.98 31.11 -12.82
C VAL A 93 7.70 31.86 -12.49
N ASP A 94 7.17 32.56 -13.50
CA ASP A 94 5.96 33.37 -13.40
C ASP A 94 4.72 32.60 -13.92
N LYS A 95 3.61 33.30 -14.14
CA LYS A 95 2.38 32.70 -14.69
C LYS A 95 2.55 32.29 -16.16
N THR A 96 3.42 32.97 -16.90
CA THR A 96 3.71 32.73 -18.31
C THR A 96 4.45 31.40 -18.46
N LEU A 97 5.53 31.20 -17.70
CA LEU A 97 6.30 29.96 -17.75
C LEU A 97 5.46 28.75 -17.30
N ARG A 98 4.66 28.89 -16.24
CA ARG A 98 3.77 27.82 -15.75
C ARG A 98 2.68 27.40 -16.75
N ARG A 99 2.39 28.25 -17.73
CA ARG A 99 1.41 28.00 -18.80
C ARG A 99 2.08 27.74 -20.15
N ASN A 100 3.41 27.73 -20.20
CA ASN A 100 4.14 27.51 -21.43
C ASN A 100 4.00 26.01 -21.85
N PRO A 101 3.49 25.72 -23.06
CA PRO A 101 3.27 24.34 -23.50
C PRO A 101 4.55 23.50 -23.51
N GLU A 102 5.69 24.09 -23.93
CA GLU A 102 6.96 23.39 -23.98
C GLU A 102 7.51 23.11 -22.57
N ALA A 103 7.36 24.06 -21.63
CA ALA A 103 7.73 23.82 -20.24
C ALA A 103 6.91 22.66 -19.64
N ASN A 104 5.60 22.66 -19.84
CA ASN A 104 4.74 21.59 -19.31
C ASN A 104 5.02 20.24 -19.98
N ARG A 105 5.29 20.22 -21.30
CA ARG A 105 5.75 19.02 -22.02
C ARG A 105 7.05 18.46 -21.43
N LEU A 106 8.06 19.32 -21.23
CA LEU A 106 9.33 18.93 -20.61
C LEU A 106 9.15 18.42 -19.19
N PHE A 107 8.25 19.02 -18.41
CA PHE A 107 7.96 18.57 -17.05
C PHE A 107 7.35 17.17 -17.04
N VAL A 108 6.39 16.89 -17.92
CA VAL A 108 5.82 15.55 -18.08
C VAL A 108 6.91 14.56 -18.49
N ASP A 109 7.73 14.87 -19.52
CA ASP A 109 8.86 14.02 -19.93
C ASP A 109 9.80 13.65 -18.75
N ILE A 110 10.14 14.64 -17.91
CA ILE A 110 11.03 14.44 -16.75
C ILE A 110 10.36 13.51 -15.72
N MET A 111 9.08 13.75 -15.41
CA MET A 111 8.32 12.97 -14.43
C MET A 111 8.06 11.55 -14.90
N THR A 112 7.94 11.34 -16.21
CA THR A 112 7.68 10.03 -16.82
C THR A 112 8.94 9.43 -17.46
N SER A 113 10.13 9.83 -17.00
CA SER A 113 11.39 9.32 -17.53
C SER A 113 11.53 7.81 -17.30
N ASP A 114 12.07 7.09 -18.29
CA ASP A 114 12.41 5.68 -18.18
C ASP A 114 13.70 5.43 -17.38
N ARG A 115 14.42 6.50 -16.98
CA ARG A 115 15.63 6.41 -16.14
C ARG A 115 15.27 6.51 -14.67
N ASN A 116 15.31 7.73 -14.12
CA ASN A 116 15.14 7.95 -12.68
C ASN A 116 14.31 9.21 -12.42
N PRO A 117 12.97 9.12 -12.59
CA PRO A 117 12.08 10.26 -12.39
C PRO A 117 12.07 10.73 -10.93
N GLU A 118 12.24 9.81 -9.96
CA GLU A 118 12.37 10.15 -8.54
C GLU A 118 13.56 11.09 -8.30
N LEU A 119 14.75 10.72 -8.80
CA LEU A 119 15.95 11.54 -8.64
C LEU A 119 15.75 12.92 -9.28
N ASN A 120 15.19 12.99 -10.48
CA ASN A 120 14.97 14.28 -11.15
C ASN A 120 14.01 15.17 -10.37
N LEU A 121 12.85 14.65 -9.96
CA LEU A 121 11.87 15.40 -9.17
C LEU A 121 12.44 15.85 -7.83
N ARG A 122 13.22 14.98 -7.16
CA ARG A 122 13.95 15.30 -5.93
C ARG A 122 14.90 16.47 -6.14
N ARG A 123 15.70 16.44 -7.20
CA ARG A 123 16.63 17.52 -7.55
C ARG A 123 15.90 18.81 -7.90
N MET A 124 14.78 18.74 -8.61
CA MET A 124 13.92 19.89 -8.89
C MET A 124 13.32 20.49 -7.62
N ASN A 125 12.91 19.65 -6.66
CA ASN A 125 12.36 20.07 -5.38
C ASN A 125 13.42 20.78 -4.51
N GLU A 126 14.57 20.14 -4.36
CA GLU A 126 15.75 20.67 -3.66
C GLU A 126 16.31 21.96 -4.29
N ALA A 127 16.16 22.11 -5.61
CA ALA A 127 16.50 23.34 -6.32
C ALA A 127 15.44 24.44 -6.13
N GLY A 128 14.28 24.14 -5.55
CA GLY A 128 13.14 25.05 -5.38
C GLY A 128 12.29 25.24 -6.65
N LEU A 129 12.64 24.58 -7.75
CA LEU A 129 11.94 24.72 -9.03
C LEU A 129 10.55 24.06 -8.97
N LEU A 130 10.45 22.86 -8.39
CA LEU A 130 9.20 22.09 -8.38
C LEU A 130 8.07 22.87 -7.68
N GLY A 131 8.32 23.39 -6.48
CA GLY A 131 7.34 24.19 -5.73
C GLY A 131 7.03 25.56 -6.37
N LYS A 132 7.89 26.09 -7.23
CA LYS A 132 7.61 27.31 -8.00
C LYS A 132 6.79 27.02 -9.26
N LEU A 133 7.06 25.89 -9.93
CA LEU A 133 6.33 25.42 -11.10
C LEU A 133 4.90 25.02 -10.73
N ILE A 134 4.75 24.29 -9.62
CA ILE A 134 3.47 23.87 -9.04
C ILE A 134 3.32 24.51 -7.65
N PRO A 135 2.69 25.69 -7.53
CA PRO A 135 2.55 26.39 -6.25
C PRO A 135 1.86 25.56 -5.17
N GLU A 136 0.92 24.69 -5.56
CA GLU A 136 0.26 23.74 -4.67
C GLU A 136 1.26 22.76 -4.05
N PHE A 137 2.20 22.24 -4.84
CA PHE A 137 3.31 21.42 -4.34
C PHE A 137 4.19 22.24 -3.39
N GLY A 138 4.48 23.49 -3.73
CA GLY A 138 5.26 24.38 -2.86
C GLY A 138 4.70 24.58 -1.45
N ARG A 139 3.38 24.37 -1.24
CA ARG A 139 2.75 24.48 0.08
C ARG A 139 2.97 23.25 0.96
N ILE A 140 3.26 22.10 0.37
CA ILE A 140 3.45 20.82 1.07
C ILE A 140 4.93 20.43 1.23
N VAL A 141 5.86 21.23 0.68
CA VAL A 141 7.30 21.03 0.85
C VAL A 141 7.67 21.07 2.34
N ALA A 142 8.39 20.05 2.80
CA ALA A 142 8.77 19.86 4.20
C ALA A 142 7.57 19.80 5.18
N MET A 143 6.36 19.57 4.69
CA MET A 143 5.19 19.38 5.55
C MET A 143 5.23 17.98 6.15
N MET A 144 5.42 17.90 7.46
CA MET A 144 5.29 16.63 8.18
C MET A 144 3.83 16.20 8.19
N GLN A 145 3.60 14.93 7.83
CA GLN A 145 2.30 14.30 8.05
C GLN A 145 2.20 13.90 9.52
N PHE A 146 1.35 14.59 10.29
CA PHE A 146 1.08 14.24 11.68
C PHE A 146 0.16 13.02 11.81
N SER A 147 0.55 11.91 11.17
CA SER A 147 -0.05 10.59 11.30
C SER A 147 1.02 9.63 11.81
N MET A 148 0.64 8.66 12.66
CA MET A 148 1.58 7.77 13.37
C MET A 148 2.44 6.88 12.46
N TYR A 149 2.19 6.86 11.15
CA TYR A 149 2.79 5.90 10.22
C TYR A 149 3.63 6.54 9.11
N HIS A 150 3.58 7.87 8.92
CA HIS A 150 4.30 8.52 7.83
C HIS A 150 5.75 8.81 8.22
N HIS A 151 6.67 8.19 7.49
CA HIS A 151 8.11 8.36 7.73
C HIS A 151 8.68 9.61 7.04
N TYR A 152 7.94 10.15 6.08
CA TYR A 152 8.39 11.19 5.16
C TYR A 152 7.45 12.41 5.20
N THR A 153 8.00 13.57 4.83
CA THR A 153 7.18 14.76 4.54
C THR A 153 6.32 14.51 3.30
N VAL A 154 5.22 15.26 3.12
CA VAL A 154 4.28 15.03 2.01
C VAL A 154 4.97 15.10 0.65
N ASP A 155 5.83 16.09 0.43
CA ASP A 155 6.59 16.23 -0.82
C ASP A 155 7.51 15.05 -1.10
N GLU A 156 8.22 14.59 -0.07
CA GLU A 156 9.11 13.43 -0.15
C GLU A 156 8.34 12.14 -0.45
N HIS A 157 7.19 11.97 0.20
CA HIS A 157 6.28 10.85 -0.05
C HIS A 157 5.81 10.82 -1.51
N LEU A 158 5.32 11.93 -2.06
CA LEU A 158 4.87 12.03 -3.45
C LEU A 158 5.98 11.68 -4.45
N ILE A 159 7.18 12.21 -4.23
CA ILE A 159 8.35 11.93 -5.08
C ILE A 159 8.73 10.45 -5.03
N ARG A 160 8.70 9.85 -3.83
CA ARG A 160 8.95 8.41 -3.63
C ARG A 160 7.90 7.54 -4.32
N CYS A 161 6.63 7.92 -4.28
CA CYS A 161 5.55 7.22 -4.99
C CYS A 161 5.79 7.19 -6.51
N ILE A 162 6.34 8.26 -7.09
CA ILE A 162 6.75 8.28 -8.50
C ILE A 162 7.90 7.29 -8.77
N GLY A 163 8.89 7.23 -7.88
CA GLY A 163 9.97 6.23 -7.96
C GLY A 163 9.44 4.80 -7.94
N ILE A 164 8.52 4.51 -7.02
CA ILE A 164 7.85 3.22 -6.90
C ILE A 164 7.06 2.86 -8.17
N LEU A 165 6.33 3.81 -8.76
CA LEU A 165 5.62 3.58 -10.02
C LEU A 165 6.59 3.20 -11.15
N SER A 166 7.72 3.91 -11.25
CA SER A 166 8.77 3.61 -12.22
C SER A 166 9.43 2.24 -11.99
N GLU A 167 9.65 1.81 -10.73
CA GLU A 167 10.10 0.45 -10.40
C GLU A 167 9.12 -0.63 -10.86
N ILE A 168 7.81 -0.42 -10.62
CA ILE A 168 6.76 -1.36 -11.02
C ILE A 168 6.70 -1.48 -12.55
N GLU A 169 6.81 -0.35 -13.24
CA GLU A 169 6.87 -0.27 -14.70
C GLU A 169 8.08 -0.99 -15.29
N ARG A 170 9.27 -0.84 -14.69
CA ARG A 170 10.50 -1.52 -15.09
C ARG A 170 10.56 -3.01 -14.72
N GLY A 171 9.57 -3.50 -13.97
CA GLY A 171 9.46 -4.89 -13.55
C GLY A 171 10.27 -5.26 -12.30
N GLU A 172 10.90 -4.28 -11.66
CA GLU A 172 11.65 -4.46 -10.42
C GLU A 172 10.70 -4.79 -9.24
N GLY A 173 9.42 -4.38 -9.34
CA GLY A 173 8.39 -4.64 -8.34
C GLY A 173 7.65 -5.98 -8.46
N ALA A 174 7.95 -6.82 -9.46
CA ALA A 174 7.13 -8.00 -9.79
C ALA A 174 6.99 -9.02 -8.64
N LYS A 175 8.05 -9.22 -7.84
CA LYS A 175 8.01 -10.12 -6.68
C LYS A 175 7.14 -9.59 -5.55
N SER A 176 7.20 -8.28 -5.30
CA SER A 176 6.51 -7.67 -4.15
C SER A 176 5.05 -7.33 -4.46
N HIS A 177 4.74 -6.96 -5.72
CA HIS A 177 3.42 -6.49 -6.16
C HIS A 177 3.04 -7.12 -7.52
N PRO A 178 2.86 -8.45 -7.58
CA PRO A 178 2.70 -9.16 -8.85
C PRO A 178 1.51 -8.66 -9.68
N LEU A 179 0.39 -8.35 -9.02
CA LEU A 179 -0.80 -7.85 -9.72
C LEU A 179 -0.56 -6.46 -10.34
N ALA A 180 -0.06 -5.49 -9.57
CA ALA A 180 0.23 -4.15 -10.09
C ALA A 180 1.19 -4.20 -11.28
N HIS A 181 2.24 -5.02 -11.18
CA HIS A 181 3.18 -5.25 -12.27
C HIS A 181 2.49 -5.85 -13.51
N SER A 182 1.66 -6.88 -13.35
CA SER A 182 0.95 -7.52 -14.47
C SER A 182 -0.04 -6.60 -15.20
N LEU A 183 -0.54 -5.56 -14.52
CA LEU A 183 -1.49 -4.61 -15.08
C LEU A 183 -0.82 -3.50 -15.90
N MET A 184 0.43 -3.14 -15.57
CA MET A 184 1.16 -2.04 -16.23
C MET A 184 1.17 -2.12 -17.77
N PRO A 185 1.41 -3.29 -18.42
CA PRO A 185 1.36 -3.38 -19.87
C PRO A 185 0.02 -2.96 -20.48
N SER A 186 -1.09 -3.21 -19.77
CA SER A 186 -2.44 -2.82 -20.22
C SER A 186 -2.76 -1.34 -20.03
N LEU A 187 -1.96 -0.62 -19.23
CA LEU A 187 -2.15 0.79 -18.88
C LEU A 187 -1.22 1.73 -19.68
N ARG A 188 -0.57 1.25 -20.74
CA ARG A 188 0.36 2.06 -21.55
C ARG A 188 -0.28 3.34 -22.11
N GLY A 189 -1.56 3.30 -22.47
CA GLY A 189 -2.30 4.46 -22.97
C GLY A 189 -2.58 5.52 -21.90
N GLN A 190 -2.59 5.12 -20.63
CA GLN A 190 -2.93 5.96 -19.47
C GLN A 190 -1.69 6.24 -18.60
N ARG A 191 -0.50 5.92 -19.10
CA ARG A 191 0.76 6.04 -18.36
C ARG A 191 0.94 7.44 -17.76
N GLU A 192 0.84 8.48 -18.59
CA GLU A 192 1.01 9.87 -18.15
C GLU A 192 -0.02 10.26 -17.08
N LEU A 193 -1.29 9.85 -17.26
CA LEU A 193 -2.36 10.11 -16.30
C LEU A 193 -2.04 9.51 -14.93
N LEU A 194 -1.48 8.28 -14.91
CA LEU A 194 -1.13 7.59 -13.68
C LEU A 194 0.01 8.29 -12.95
N TYR A 195 1.08 8.70 -13.66
CA TYR A 195 2.17 9.49 -13.05
C TYR A 195 1.65 10.83 -12.49
N ILE A 196 0.80 11.53 -13.23
CA ILE A 196 0.19 12.79 -12.76
C ILE A 196 -0.69 12.55 -11.53
N ALA A 197 -1.53 11.51 -11.54
CA ALA A 197 -2.38 11.17 -10.40
C ALA A 197 -1.54 10.82 -9.16
N VAL A 198 -0.47 10.03 -9.32
CA VAL A 198 0.47 9.71 -8.23
C VAL A 198 1.13 10.97 -7.67
N LEU A 199 1.56 11.91 -8.51
CA LEU A 199 2.14 13.17 -8.02
C LEU A 199 1.12 14.06 -7.30
N LEU A 200 -0.16 13.96 -7.65
CA LEU A 200 -1.19 14.87 -7.17
C LEU A 200 -2.09 14.32 -6.04
N HIS A 201 -2.07 13.02 -5.74
CA HIS A 201 -3.05 12.40 -4.84
C HIS A 201 -3.14 13.08 -3.46
N ASP A 202 -2.00 13.53 -2.94
CA ASP A 202 -1.86 14.16 -1.63
C ASP A 202 -1.55 15.66 -1.67
N ILE A 203 -1.63 16.29 -2.85
CA ILE A 203 -1.16 17.67 -3.10
C ILE A 203 -1.86 18.74 -2.26
N ALA A 204 -3.02 18.41 -1.70
CA ALA A 204 -3.86 19.32 -0.95
C ALA A 204 -3.80 19.11 0.58
N LYS A 205 -2.89 18.27 1.08
CA LYS A 205 -2.69 18.09 2.52
C LYS A 205 -2.39 19.42 3.24
N GLY A 206 -2.90 19.55 4.46
CA GLY A 206 -2.79 20.76 5.28
C GLY A 206 -3.86 21.83 5.00
N ARG A 207 -4.81 21.57 4.10
CA ARG A 207 -5.99 22.43 3.90
C ARG A 207 -7.08 22.14 4.96
N PRO A 208 -7.97 23.11 5.24
CA PRO A 208 -9.05 22.94 6.23
C PRO A 208 -10.18 22.01 5.78
N GLU A 209 -10.27 21.74 4.49
CA GLU A 209 -11.24 20.83 3.87
C GLU A 209 -10.61 19.47 3.58
N ASP A 210 -11.43 18.49 3.20
CA ASP A 210 -10.94 17.18 2.79
C ASP A 210 -9.92 17.29 1.64
N HIS A 211 -8.74 16.71 1.86
CA HIS A 211 -7.59 16.83 0.97
C HIS A 211 -7.82 16.11 -0.36
N SER A 212 -8.57 15.02 -0.39
CA SER A 212 -8.87 14.31 -1.64
C SER A 212 -9.79 15.14 -2.53
N VAL A 213 -10.85 15.73 -1.95
CA VAL A 213 -11.76 16.63 -2.68
C VAL A 213 -11.05 17.90 -3.15
N ALA A 214 -10.23 18.50 -2.29
CA ALA A 214 -9.44 19.68 -2.64
C ALA A 214 -8.38 19.36 -3.72
N GLY A 215 -7.74 18.20 -3.61
CA GLY A 215 -6.78 17.67 -4.57
C GLY A 215 -7.39 17.47 -5.94
N ALA A 216 -8.60 16.90 -6.00
CA ALA A 216 -9.33 16.71 -7.25
C ALA A 216 -9.62 18.04 -7.97
N ARG A 217 -9.96 19.11 -7.23
CA ARG A 217 -10.14 20.45 -7.82
C ARG A 217 -8.82 21.06 -8.29
N ILE A 218 -7.71 20.76 -7.63
CA ILE A 218 -6.37 21.16 -8.07
C ILE A 218 -6.02 20.42 -9.38
N ALA A 219 -6.24 19.10 -9.45
CA ALA A 219 -6.02 18.30 -10.63
C ALA A 219 -6.82 18.83 -11.83
N ARG A 220 -8.11 19.13 -11.67
CA ARG A 220 -8.96 19.73 -12.73
C ARG A 220 -8.41 21.05 -13.28
N ARG A 221 -7.62 21.79 -12.50
CA ARG A 221 -7.00 23.06 -12.92
C ARG A 221 -5.64 22.84 -13.57
N ILE A 222 -4.83 21.91 -13.08
CA ILE A 222 -3.45 21.70 -13.51
C ILE A 222 -3.36 20.82 -14.76
N CYS A 223 -4.13 19.73 -14.81
CA CYS A 223 -4.06 18.74 -15.90
C CYS A 223 -4.18 19.35 -17.31
N PRO A 224 -5.09 20.30 -17.59
CA PRO A 224 -5.17 20.93 -18.91
C PRO A 224 -3.89 21.68 -19.31
N HIS A 225 -3.16 22.24 -18.34
CA HIS A 225 -1.88 22.89 -18.59
C HIS A 225 -0.77 21.88 -18.91
N LEU A 226 -0.89 20.65 -18.39
CA LEU A 226 -0.01 19.52 -18.68
C LEU A 226 -0.34 18.83 -20.02
N GLY A 227 -1.32 19.32 -20.78
CA GLY A 227 -1.69 18.78 -22.08
C GLY A 227 -2.77 17.71 -22.06
N LEU A 228 -3.37 17.42 -20.90
CA LEU A 228 -4.41 16.41 -20.78
C LEU A 228 -5.73 16.87 -21.39
N SER A 229 -6.45 15.94 -22.03
CA SER A 229 -7.82 16.18 -22.48
C SER A 229 -8.77 16.36 -21.29
N LYS A 230 -10.02 16.77 -21.57
CA LYS A 230 -11.05 16.87 -20.52
C LYS A 230 -11.32 15.50 -19.88
N ALA A 231 -11.40 14.44 -20.68
CA ALA A 231 -11.64 13.08 -20.18
C ALA A 231 -10.48 12.59 -19.31
N ASP A 232 -9.24 12.82 -19.73
CA ASP A 232 -8.05 12.43 -18.96
C ASP A 232 -7.95 13.23 -17.66
N THR A 233 -8.27 14.52 -17.72
CA THR A 233 -8.34 15.40 -16.54
C THR A 233 -9.37 14.90 -15.53
N ASP A 234 -10.55 14.47 -16.00
CA ASP A 234 -11.60 13.92 -15.13
C ASP A 234 -11.18 12.58 -14.52
N THR A 235 -10.47 11.73 -15.27
CA THR A 235 -9.88 10.47 -14.74
C THR A 235 -8.84 10.74 -13.65
N VAL A 236 -7.89 11.65 -13.89
CA VAL A 236 -6.89 12.02 -12.88
C VAL A 236 -7.55 12.64 -11.65
N ALA A 237 -8.51 13.54 -11.83
CA ALA A 237 -9.22 14.15 -10.71
C ALA A 237 -9.99 13.10 -9.89
N TRP A 238 -10.63 12.14 -10.55
CA TRP A 238 -11.32 11.04 -9.88
C TRP A 238 -10.36 10.15 -9.09
N LEU A 239 -9.19 9.82 -9.66
CA LEU A 239 -8.15 9.06 -8.96
C LEU A 239 -7.65 9.79 -7.71
N VAL A 240 -7.38 11.08 -7.80
CA VAL A 240 -6.97 11.91 -6.66
C VAL A 240 -8.08 11.97 -5.61
N GLU A 241 -9.34 12.13 -6.01
CA GLU A 241 -10.48 12.18 -5.09
C GLU A 241 -10.70 10.86 -4.34
N ASN A 242 -10.42 9.73 -5.00
CA ASN A 242 -10.73 8.40 -4.50
C ASN A 242 -9.48 7.60 -4.08
N HIS A 243 -8.29 8.20 -4.01
CA HIS A 243 -7.04 7.45 -3.82
C HIS A 243 -7.02 6.58 -2.55
N LEU A 244 -7.75 6.97 -1.50
CA LEU A 244 -7.87 6.19 -0.26
C LEU A 244 -8.90 5.06 -0.32
N VAL A 245 -9.86 5.11 -1.25
CA VAL A 245 -11.07 4.26 -1.17
C VAL A 245 -10.73 2.78 -1.26
N MET A 246 -9.78 2.40 -2.11
CA MET A 246 -9.40 0.99 -2.25
C MET A 246 -8.68 0.48 -1.01
N SER A 247 -7.73 1.25 -0.48
CA SER A 247 -7.00 0.92 0.75
C SER A 247 -7.94 0.78 1.96
N MET A 248 -8.87 1.72 2.10
CA MET A 248 -9.86 1.73 3.18
C MET A 248 -10.83 0.56 3.05
N THR A 249 -11.41 0.33 1.88
CA THR A 249 -12.33 -0.81 1.66
C THR A 249 -11.63 -2.13 1.93
N ALA A 250 -10.42 -2.34 1.40
CA ALA A 250 -9.69 -3.58 1.56
C ALA A 250 -9.32 -3.90 3.02
N GLN A 251 -9.10 -2.88 3.87
CA GLN A 251 -8.61 -3.07 5.24
C GLN A 251 -9.69 -2.93 6.33
N THR A 252 -10.85 -2.37 6.01
CA THR A 252 -11.89 -2.07 7.02
C THR A 252 -13.24 -2.74 6.74
N ARG A 253 -13.36 -3.47 5.63
CA ARG A 253 -14.59 -4.15 5.21
C ARG A 253 -14.36 -5.63 5.04
N ASP A 254 -15.42 -6.41 5.24
CA ASP A 254 -15.43 -7.81 4.87
C ASP A 254 -15.53 -7.95 3.34
N LEU A 255 -14.45 -8.44 2.72
CA LEU A 255 -14.37 -8.67 1.29
C LEU A 255 -15.19 -9.88 0.82
N ASN A 256 -15.70 -10.71 1.75
CA ASN A 256 -16.63 -11.78 1.46
C ASN A 256 -18.08 -11.31 1.40
N ASP A 257 -18.38 -10.11 1.92
CA ASP A 257 -19.72 -9.53 1.79
C ASP A 257 -19.90 -9.00 0.36
N ARG A 258 -20.84 -9.61 -0.35
CA ARG A 258 -21.20 -9.19 -1.70
C ARG A 258 -21.57 -7.71 -1.77
N LYS A 259 -22.19 -7.16 -0.71
CA LYS A 259 -22.53 -5.73 -0.67
C LYS A 259 -21.28 -4.85 -0.70
N THR A 260 -20.20 -5.22 -0.01
CA THR A 260 -18.92 -4.51 -0.06
C THR A 260 -18.41 -4.43 -1.51
N ILE A 261 -18.43 -5.56 -2.22
CA ILE A 261 -17.96 -5.65 -3.60
C ILE A 261 -18.86 -4.85 -4.55
N ASP A 262 -20.18 -4.97 -4.41
CA ASP A 262 -21.13 -4.24 -5.27
C ASP A 262 -21.05 -2.73 -5.05
N ASP A 263 -20.97 -2.26 -3.80
CA ASP A 263 -20.82 -0.83 -3.47
C ASP A 263 -19.50 -0.27 -4.00
N PHE A 264 -18.40 -1.02 -3.87
CA PHE A 264 -17.10 -0.62 -4.41
C PHE A 264 -17.09 -0.62 -5.95
N ALA A 265 -17.68 -1.64 -6.59
CA ALA A 265 -17.83 -1.69 -8.03
C ALA A 265 -18.68 -0.52 -8.56
N ALA A 266 -19.76 -0.17 -7.86
CA ALA A 266 -20.62 0.97 -8.20
C ALA A 266 -19.89 2.32 -8.12
N LEU A 267 -18.92 2.44 -7.20
CA LEU A 267 -18.06 3.62 -7.09
C LEU A 267 -16.99 3.66 -8.20
N VAL A 268 -16.34 2.52 -8.48
CA VAL A 268 -15.24 2.43 -9.46
C VAL A 268 -15.73 2.51 -10.91
N GLN A 269 -16.89 1.92 -11.20
CA GLN A 269 -17.65 1.99 -12.46
C GLN A 269 -16.99 1.37 -13.71
N SER A 270 -15.66 1.25 -13.79
CA SER A 270 -14.98 0.66 -14.95
C SER A 270 -13.73 -0.12 -14.59
N ALA A 271 -13.43 -1.16 -15.37
CA ALA A 271 -12.24 -1.98 -15.20
C ALA A 271 -10.94 -1.16 -15.37
N GLU A 272 -10.96 -0.14 -16.22
CA GLU A 272 -9.81 0.76 -16.40
C GLU A 272 -9.54 1.60 -15.14
N ARG A 273 -10.58 2.19 -14.53
CA ARG A 273 -10.44 2.91 -13.25
C ARG A 273 -9.98 1.99 -12.13
N LEU A 274 -10.48 0.75 -12.09
CA LEU A 274 -10.07 -0.25 -11.10
C LEU A 274 -8.56 -0.50 -11.16
N LYS A 275 -8.02 -0.69 -12.36
CA LYS A 275 -6.58 -0.91 -12.59
C LYS A 275 -5.74 0.29 -12.18
N LEU A 276 -6.13 1.49 -12.61
CA LEU A 276 -5.42 2.73 -12.27
C LEU A 276 -5.42 2.98 -10.75
N LEU A 277 -6.56 2.79 -10.09
CA LEU A 277 -6.71 2.96 -8.65
C LEU A 277 -5.87 1.96 -7.88
N LEU A 278 -5.81 0.70 -8.31
CA LEU A 278 -4.97 -0.31 -7.68
C LEU A 278 -3.49 0.08 -7.75
N VAL A 279 -2.99 0.49 -8.92
CA VAL A 279 -1.57 0.85 -9.05
C VAL A 279 -1.24 2.09 -8.21
N LEU A 280 -2.11 3.11 -8.23
CA LEU A 280 -1.97 4.29 -7.36
C LEU A 280 -1.92 3.92 -5.88
N THR A 281 -2.84 3.05 -5.43
CA THR A 281 -2.93 2.58 -4.04
C THR A 281 -1.66 1.84 -3.61
N VAL A 282 -1.12 0.98 -4.48
CA VAL A 282 0.13 0.26 -4.21
C VAL A 282 1.30 1.24 -4.08
N CYS A 283 1.37 2.26 -4.95
CA CYS A 283 2.41 3.29 -4.88
C CYS A 283 2.33 4.08 -3.57
N ASP A 284 1.14 4.54 -3.20
CA ASP A 284 0.87 5.28 -1.97
C ASP A 284 1.31 4.48 -0.72
N ILE A 285 0.76 3.27 -0.51
CA ILE A 285 1.06 2.46 0.68
C ILE A 285 2.57 2.17 0.81
N ARG A 286 3.26 1.90 -0.30
CA ARG A 286 4.73 1.71 -0.29
C ARG A 286 5.50 3.00 -0.04
N GLY A 287 4.97 4.13 -0.50
CA GLY A 287 5.57 5.45 -0.33
C GLY A 287 5.50 5.97 1.11
N VAL A 288 4.64 5.42 1.96
CA VAL A 288 4.50 5.82 3.38
C VAL A 288 5.77 5.54 4.19
N GLY A 289 6.40 4.37 4.01
CA GLY A 289 7.60 3.99 4.76
C GLY A 289 7.90 2.49 4.79
N PRO A 290 9.09 2.12 5.31
CA PRO A 290 9.47 0.71 5.49
C PRO A 290 8.48 -0.05 6.38
N GLY A 291 8.19 -1.30 6.05
CA GLY A 291 7.31 -2.18 6.84
C GLY A 291 5.80 -1.87 6.77
N VAL A 292 5.39 -0.78 6.10
CA VAL A 292 3.97 -0.41 5.94
C VAL A 292 3.28 -1.32 4.93
N TRP A 293 3.94 -1.56 3.79
CA TRP A 293 3.51 -2.58 2.84
C TRP A 293 3.94 -3.97 3.31
N ASN A 294 3.01 -4.92 3.36
CA ASN A 294 3.26 -6.32 3.62
C ASN A 294 2.41 -7.19 2.69
N GLY A 295 2.72 -8.49 2.63
CA GLY A 295 2.03 -9.39 1.72
C GLY A 295 0.53 -9.52 2.01
N TRP A 296 0.11 -9.35 3.27
CA TRP A 296 -1.28 -9.38 3.70
C TRP A 296 -2.09 -8.24 3.08
N LYS A 297 -1.61 -7.00 3.18
CA LYS A 297 -2.22 -5.86 2.48
C LYS A 297 -2.26 -6.08 0.98
N GLY A 298 -1.19 -6.65 0.42
CA GLY A 298 -1.15 -7.06 -0.98
C GLY A 298 -2.25 -8.07 -1.32
N GLN A 299 -2.54 -9.04 -0.44
CA GLN A 299 -3.60 -10.02 -0.63
C GLN A 299 -4.98 -9.40 -0.57
N LEU A 300 -5.27 -8.55 0.43
CA LEU A 300 -6.55 -7.85 0.55
C LEU A 300 -6.85 -7.02 -0.71
N LEU A 301 -5.86 -6.30 -1.24
CA LEU A 301 -5.99 -5.54 -2.49
C LEU A 301 -6.23 -6.43 -3.71
N ARG A 302 -5.57 -7.60 -3.79
CA ARG A 302 -5.79 -8.58 -4.87
C ARG A 302 -7.21 -9.16 -4.82
N THR A 303 -7.65 -9.57 -3.63
CA THR A 303 -9.01 -10.11 -3.42
C THR A 303 -10.05 -9.07 -3.85
N LEU A 304 -9.96 -7.84 -3.34
CA LEU A 304 -10.88 -6.77 -3.73
C LEU A 304 -10.85 -6.51 -5.24
N TYR A 305 -9.66 -6.48 -5.86
CA TYR A 305 -9.52 -6.28 -7.31
C TYR A 305 -10.26 -7.37 -8.10
N TYR A 306 -9.98 -8.65 -7.84
CA TYR A 306 -10.55 -9.74 -8.64
C TYR A 306 -12.05 -9.88 -8.45
N GLU A 307 -12.55 -9.77 -7.22
CA GLU A 307 -13.99 -9.81 -6.94
C GLU A 307 -14.72 -8.65 -7.64
N THR A 308 -14.13 -7.46 -7.65
CA THR A 308 -14.69 -6.28 -8.33
C THR A 308 -14.62 -6.41 -9.85
N GLU A 309 -13.51 -6.93 -10.39
CA GLU A 309 -13.33 -7.13 -11.84
C GLU A 309 -14.39 -8.08 -12.40
N LEU A 310 -14.74 -9.14 -11.66
CA LEU A 310 -15.84 -10.05 -12.02
C LEU A 310 -17.19 -9.35 -12.11
N VAL A 311 -17.49 -8.42 -11.19
CA VAL A 311 -18.72 -7.62 -11.23
C VAL A 311 -18.72 -6.67 -12.43
N LEU A 312 -17.61 -5.97 -12.66
CA LEU A 312 -17.50 -4.97 -13.72
C LEU A 312 -17.51 -5.55 -15.14
N THR A 313 -17.01 -6.79 -15.31
CA THR A 313 -16.96 -7.48 -16.61
C THR A 313 -18.22 -8.27 -16.93
N GLY A 314 -19.23 -8.24 -16.04
CA GLY A 314 -20.46 -9.02 -16.21
C GLY A 314 -20.26 -10.52 -15.99
N GLY A 315 -19.16 -10.93 -15.36
CA GLY A 315 -18.85 -12.32 -15.03
C GLY A 315 -19.85 -12.95 -14.04
N PHE A 316 -20.69 -12.14 -13.41
CA PHE A 316 -21.94 -12.58 -12.81
C PHE A 316 -23.09 -12.40 -13.81
N SER A 317 -23.31 -13.41 -14.66
CA SER A 317 -24.70 -13.88 -14.82
C SER A 317 -25.22 -14.13 -13.39
N GLU A 318 -26.44 -13.71 -13.06
CA GLU A 318 -27.04 -13.81 -11.72
C GLU A 318 -27.21 -15.27 -11.25
N VAL A 319 -26.12 -16.01 -11.14
CA VAL A 319 -26.07 -17.34 -10.56
C VAL A 319 -26.29 -17.13 -9.07
N SER A 320 -27.50 -17.50 -8.65
CA SER A 320 -27.92 -17.39 -7.25
C SER A 320 -26.85 -17.96 -6.32
N ARG A 321 -26.71 -17.38 -5.13
CA ARG A 321 -25.79 -17.85 -4.08
C ARG A 321 -25.93 -19.36 -3.80
N VAL A 322 -27.16 -19.86 -3.95
CA VAL A 322 -27.50 -21.28 -3.83
C VAL A 322 -26.74 -22.12 -4.86
N GLU A 323 -26.76 -21.70 -6.12
CA GLU A 323 -26.12 -22.46 -7.20
C GLU A 323 -24.60 -22.42 -7.11
N ARG A 324 -24.01 -21.27 -6.73
CA ARG A 324 -22.57 -21.18 -6.43
C ARG A 324 -22.16 -22.09 -5.27
N THR A 325 -22.99 -22.17 -4.23
CA THR A 325 -22.75 -23.07 -3.10
C THR A 325 -22.78 -24.54 -3.54
N LYS A 326 -23.72 -24.93 -4.41
CA LYS A 326 -23.79 -26.29 -4.94
C LYS A 326 -22.51 -26.65 -5.71
N VAL A 327 -22.07 -25.76 -6.61
CA VAL A 327 -20.82 -25.97 -7.38
C VAL A 327 -19.62 -26.13 -6.44
N ALA A 328 -19.51 -25.29 -5.40
CA ALA A 328 -18.45 -25.41 -4.40
C ALA A 328 -18.53 -26.74 -3.63
N LYS A 329 -19.73 -27.18 -3.22
CA LYS A 329 -19.94 -28.48 -2.57
C LYS A 329 -19.55 -29.65 -3.47
N SER A 330 -19.95 -29.64 -4.76
CA SER A 330 -19.58 -30.69 -5.71
C SER A 330 -18.07 -30.78 -5.92
N ARG A 331 -17.37 -29.64 -5.99
CA ARG A 331 -15.89 -29.63 -6.09
C ARG A 331 -15.23 -30.22 -4.85
N LEU A 332 -15.74 -29.90 -3.66
CA LEU A 332 -15.25 -30.49 -2.42
C LEU A 332 -15.55 -31.99 -2.35
N GLU A 333 -16.75 -32.40 -2.78
CA GLU A 333 -17.14 -33.81 -2.84
C GLU A 333 -16.19 -34.61 -3.75
N GLU A 334 -15.91 -34.10 -4.95
CA GLU A 334 -14.96 -34.70 -5.90
C GLU A 334 -13.55 -34.77 -5.31
N ALA A 335 -13.07 -33.70 -4.68
CA ALA A 335 -11.76 -33.68 -4.04
C ALA A 335 -11.61 -34.63 -2.85
N LEU A 336 -12.74 -35.02 -2.25
CA LEU A 336 -12.81 -36.00 -1.15
C LEU A 336 -13.30 -37.38 -1.64
N ALA A 337 -13.22 -37.68 -2.94
CA ALA A 337 -13.73 -38.93 -3.51
C ALA A 337 -13.19 -40.20 -2.82
N ASP A 338 -11.92 -40.18 -2.39
CA ASP A 338 -11.25 -41.31 -1.73
C ASP A 338 -11.67 -41.52 -0.27
N TRP A 339 -12.48 -40.62 0.30
CA TRP A 339 -12.95 -40.73 1.67
C TRP A 339 -14.15 -41.68 1.78
N PRO A 340 -14.34 -42.34 2.95
CA PRO A 340 -15.55 -43.11 3.20
C PRO A 340 -16.81 -42.24 2.99
N ASN A 341 -17.79 -42.74 2.24
CA ASN A 341 -18.99 -41.97 1.86
C ASN A 341 -19.68 -41.29 3.04
N ALA A 342 -19.77 -41.96 4.20
CA ALA A 342 -20.37 -41.40 5.41
C ALA A 342 -19.58 -40.22 5.98
N GLU A 343 -18.24 -40.30 5.99
CA GLU A 343 -17.38 -39.20 6.44
C GLU A 343 -17.43 -38.03 5.46
N ARG A 344 -17.40 -38.31 4.15
CA ARG A 344 -17.51 -37.30 3.09
C ARG A 344 -18.82 -36.52 3.18
N GLN A 345 -19.95 -37.22 3.26
CA GLN A 345 -21.26 -36.58 3.34
C GLN A 345 -21.39 -35.74 4.61
N ARG A 346 -20.89 -36.25 5.75
CA ARG A 346 -20.88 -35.49 7.01
C ARG A 346 -20.13 -34.16 6.86
N ILE A 347 -18.94 -34.16 6.25
CA ILE A 347 -18.17 -32.92 6.03
C ILE A 347 -18.94 -31.94 5.12
N LEU A 348 -19.56 -32.44 4.04
CA LEU A 348 -20.33 -31.60 3.11
C LEU A 348 -21.56 -30.95 3.77
N ASP A 349 -22.16 -31.62 4.75
CA ASP A 349 -23.33 -31.13 5.50
C ASP A 349 -22.95 -30.28 6.74
N LEU A 350 -21.67 -30.31 7.12
CA LEU A 350 -21.15 -29.59 8.27
C LEU A 350 -21.10 -28.07 8.04
N HIS A 351 -20.79 -27.67 6.80
CA HIS A 351 -20.51 -26.28 6.47
C HIS A 351 -21.70 -25.56 5.82
N TYR A 352 -21.97 -24.34 6.30
CA TYR A 352 -22.92 -23.43 5.66
C TYR A 352 -22.35 -22.80 4.39
N SER A 353 -23.22 -22.19 3.60
CA SER A 353 -22.86 -21.53 2.33
C SER A 353 -21.79 -20.45 2.47
N ASN A 354 -21.62 -19.79 3.62
CA ASN A 354 -20.56 -18.77 3.77
C ASN A 354 -19.18 -19.42 3.64
N TYR A 355 -18.91 -20.47 4.42
CA TYR A 355 -17.67 -21.21 4.40
C TYR A 355 -17.35 -21.75 3.00
N MET A 356 -18.33 -22.38 2.35
CA MET A 356 -18.14 -22.99 1.03
C MET A 356 -17.79 -21.97 -0.06
N LEU A 357 -18.19 -20.71 0.11
CA LEU A 357 -17.97 -19.63 -0.86
C LEU A 357 -16.73 -18.78 -0.54
N THR A 358 -16.30 -18.73 0.72
CA THR A 358 -15.18 -17.91 1.18
C THR A 358 -13.86 -18.68 1.23
N VAL A 359 -13.88 -19.95 1.59
CA VAL A 359 -12.65 -20.73 1.80
C VAL A 359 -12.26 -21.43 0.49
N ASP A 360 -11.01 -21.30 0.07
CA ASP A 360 -10.49 -21.97 -1.12
C ASP A 360 -10.52 -23.50 -0.98
N LEU A 361 -10.73 -24.22 -2.09
CA LEU A 361 -10.86 -25.68 -2.10
C LEU A 361 -9.69 -26.40 -1.40
N LYS A 362 -8.46 -25.92 -1.57
CA LYS A 362 -7.28 -26.51 -0.91
C LYS A 362 -7.38 -26.43 0.61
N ASP A 363 -7.88 -25.32 1.14
CA ASP A 363 -8.07 -25.14 2.57
C ASP A 363 -9.34 -25.83 3.06
N GLN A 364 -10.39 -25.94 2.23
CA GLN A 364 -11.54 -26.79 2.55
C GLN A 364 -11.13 -28.25 2.77
N ILE A 365 -10.25 -28.81 1.92
CA ILE A 365 -9.72 -30.17 2.08
C ILE A 365 -8.89 -30.30 3.36
N ARG A 366 -8.01 -29.32 3.63
CA ARG A 366 -7.17 -29.30 4.84
C ARG A 366 -8.03 -29.24 6.11
N HIS A 367 -9.04 -28.38 6.13
CA HIS A 367 -10.00 -28.27 7.24
C HIS A 367 -10.81 -29.54 7.43
N ALA A 368 -11.26 -30.18 6.34
CA ALA A 368 -11.95 -31.47 6.41
C ALA A 368 -11.07 -32.52 7.11
N ALA A 369 -9.79 -32.63 6.70
CA ALA A 369 -8.82 -33.54 7.32
C ALA A 369 -8.64 -33.22 8.81
N PHE A 370 -8.45 -31.95 9.15
CA PHE A 370 -8.29 -31.51 10.52
C PHE A 370 -9.50 -31.83 11.41
N ILE A 371 -10.72 -31.59 10.93
CA ILE A 371 -11.96 -31.94 11.65
C ILE A 371 -12.02 -33.45 11.86
N ARG A 372 -11.82 -34.24 10.80
CA ARG A 372 -11.85 -35.70 10.87
C ARG A 372 -10.85 -36.24 11.88
N ASP A 373 -9.61 -35.78 11.83
CA ASP A 373 -8.53 -36.31 12.65
C ASP A 373 -8.71 -35.87 14.11
N THR A 374 -9.24 -34.67 14.34
CA THR A 374 -9.61 -34.19 15.69
C THR A 374 -10.75 -35.02 16.29
N ASP A 375 -11.78 -35.32 15.50
CA ASP A 375 -12.91 -36.15 15.90
C ASP A 375 -12.45 -37.57 16.24
N LYS A 376 -11.58 -38.17 15.41
CA LYS A 376 -10.99 -39.50 15.66
C LYS A 376 -10.15 -39.54 16.93
N ALA A 377 -9.46 -38.44 17.25
CA ALA A 377 -8.68 -38.30 18.48
C ALA A 377 -9.54 -37.99 19.72
N GLY A 378 -10.84 -37.71 19.57
CA GLY A 378 -11.74 -37.36 20.68
C GLY A 378 -11.39 -36.04 21.36
N ARG A 379 -10.68 -35.14 20.68
CA ARG A 379 -10.27 -33.84 21.24
C ARG A 379 -11.39 -32.82 21.12
N LYS A 380 -11.66 -32.09 22.20
CA LYS A 380 -12.66 -31.00 22.21
C LYS A 380 -12.12 -29.68 21.65
N PHE A 381 -10.84 -29.43 21.85
CA PHE A 381 -10.14 -28.25 21.37
C PHE A 381 -8.93 -28.72 20.58
N ALA A 382 -8.76 -28.18 19.38
CA ALA A 382 -7.61 -28.44 18.56
C ALA A 382 -7.23 -27.20 17.77
N THR A 383 -5.93 -27.08 17.50
CA THR A 383 -5.36 -26.05 16.64
C THR A 383 -4.50 -26.67 15.55
N MET A 384 -4.46 -26.01 14.40
CA MET A 384 -3.54 -26.31 13.32
C MET A 384 -2.88 -25.02 12.84
N VAL A 385 -1.64 -25.11 12.36
CA VAL A 385 -0.84 -23.95 11.97
C VAL A 385 -0.41 -24.08 10.52
N LYS A 386 -0.50 -22.98 9.77
CA LYS A 386 0.00 -22.87 8.40
C LYS A 386 0.71 -21.51 8.20
N PRO A 387 2.04 -21.48 8.07
CA PRO A 387 2.77 -20.27 7.74
C PRO A 387 2.51 -19.85 6.29
N HIS A 388 2.30 -18.54 6.07
CA HIS A 388 2.12 -17.93 4.75
C HIS A 388 3.23 -16.88 4.54
N ALA A 389 4.41 -17.35 4.11
CA ALA A 389 5.62 -16.52 4.04
C ALA A 389 5.49 -15.32 3.10
N PHE A 390 4.81 -15.50 1.96
CA PHE A 390 4.62 -14.43 0.98
C PHE A 390 3.71 -13.32 1.52
N GLU A 391 2.63 -13.71 2.20
CA GLU A 391 1.67 -12.82 2.83
C GLU A 391 2.23 -12.17 4.11
N GLY A 392 3.30 -12.73 4.69
CA GLY A 392 3.86 -12.22 5.93
C GLY A 392 2.99 -12.54 7.16
N VAL A 393 2.14 -13.57 7.07
CA VAL A 393 1.23 -13.99 8.14
C VAL A 393 1.36 -15.47 8.46
N THR A 394 0.82 -15.88 9.60
CA THR A 394 0.65 -17.27 9.98
C THR A 394 -0.79 -17.52 10.35
N GLU A 395 -1.38 -18.49 9.70
CA GLU A 395 -2.74 -18.93 9.98
C GLU A 395 -2.73 -19.92 11.15
N ILE A 396 -3.60 -19.68 12.13
CA ILE A 396 -3.94 -20.62 13.19
C ILE A 396 -5.41 -20.96 13.00
N THR A 397 -5.71 -22.18 12.58
CA THR A 397 -7.08 -22.70 12.51
C THR A 397 -7.44 -23.36 13.82
N ILE A 398 -8.58 -23.01 14.41
CA ILE A 398 -9.07 -23.48 15.70
C ILE A 398 -10.37 -24.25 15.48
N LEU A 399 -10.47 -25.45 16.06
CA LEU A 399 -11.72 -26.21 16.18
C LEU A 399 -12.12 -26.30 17.65
N ALA A 400 -13.28 -25.76 18.01
CA ALA A 400 -13.78 -25.71 19.38
C ALA A 400 -15.32 -25.66 19.44
N PRO A 401 -15.98 -25.97 20.56
CA PRO A 401 -17.40 -25.68 20.76
C PRO A 401 -17.65 -24.17 20.64
N ASP A 402 -18.64 -23.80 19.81
CA ASP A 402 -18.95 -22.39 19.58
C ASP A 402 -19.66 -21.78 20.80
N ASN A 403 -19.21 -20.61 21.21
CA ASN A 403 -19.81 -19.86 22.31
C ASN A 403 -19.51 -18.36 22.15
N PRO A 404 -20.36 -17.45 22.65
CA PRO A 404 -20.22 -16.02 22.42
C PRO A 404 -18.87 -15.41 22.83
N ARG A 405 -18.14 -16.03 23.77
CA ARG A 405 -16.83 -15.54 24.27
C ARG A 405 -15.63 -16.14 23.54
N LEU A 406 -15.83 -17.06 22.60
CA LEU A 406 -14.76 -17.81 21.96
C LEU A 406 -13.70 -16.88 21.33
N LEU A 407 -14.11 -15.93 20.50
CA LEU A 407 -13.21 -14.98 19.85
C LEU A 407 -12.47 -14.08 20.85
N SER A 408 -13.12 -13.69 21.95
CA SER A 408 -12.48 -12.90 23.02
C SER A 408 -11.38 -13.68 23.72
N ILE A 409 -11.58 -14.98 23.93
CA ILE A 409 -10.58 -15.87 24.50
C ILE A 409 -9.42 -16.08 23.52
N ILE A 410 -9.72 -16.38 22.25
CA ILE A 410 -8.72 -16.58 21.19
C ILE A 410 -7.85 -15.32 21.03
N SER A 411 -8.47 -14.15 20.87
CA SER A 411 -7.75 -12.88 20.73
C SER A 411 -6.95 -12.52 21.98
N GLY A 412 -7.47 -12.84 23.17
CA GLY A 412 -6.76 -12.69 24.43
C GLY A 412 -5.52 -13.59 24.52
N ALA A 413 -5.64 -14.86 24.10
CA ALA A 413 -4.53 -15.80 24.06
C ALA A 413 -3.46 -15.38 23.03
N CYS A 414 -3.86 -14.94 21.83
CA CYS A 414 -2.93 -14.38 20.85
C CYS A 414 -2.17 -13.17 21.42
N ALA A 415 -2.88 -12.20 22.00
CA ALA A 415 -2.27 -11.03 22.63
C ALA A 415 -1.33 -11.43 23.79
N ALA A 416 -1.74 -12.40 24.61
CA ALA A 416 -0.94 -12.96 25.69
C ALA A 416 0.31 -13.68 25.20
N ALA A 417 0.29 -14.27 24.00
CA ALA A 417 1.46 -14.86 23.35
C ALA A 417 2.33 -13.81 22.64
N GLY A 418 1.84 -12.58 22.44
CA GLY A 418 2.52 -11.52 21.69
C GLY A 418 2.17 -11.50 20.20
N GLY A 419 1.18 -12.30 19.78
CA GLY A 419 0.66 -12.29 18.42
C GLY A 419 -0.12 -11.02 18.13
N ASN A 420 0.12 -10.46 16.95
CA ASN A 420 -0.67 -9.38 16.37
C ASN A 420 -1.65 -9.98 15.35
N ILE A 421 -2.96 -9.96 15.65
CA ILE A 421 -4.00 -10.46 14.73
C ILE A 421 -4.21 -9.42 13.63
N VAL A 422 -4.17 -9.86 12.37
CA VAL A 422 -4.40 -9.00 11.20
C VAL A 422 -5.71 -9.31 10.48
N ASP A 423 -6.30 -10.49 10.73
CA ASP A 423 -7.58 -10.93 10.19
C ASP A 423 -8.11 -12.14 10.97
N ALA A 424 -9.43 -12.30 10.99
CA ALA A 424 -10.11 -13.44 11.59
C ALA A 424 -11.31 -13.88 10.73
N GLN A 425 -11.26 -15.11 10.22
CA GLN A 425 -12.41 -15.75 9.58
C GLN A 425 -13.10 -16.67 10.58
N ILE A 426 -14.39 -16.43 10.82
CA ILE A 426 -15.15 -17.10 11.87
C ILE A 426 -16.24 -17.93 11.21
N PHE A 427 -16.24 -19.24 11.48
CA PHE A 427 -17.22 -20.15 10.89
C PHE A 427 -17.83 -21.06 11.94
N THR A 428 -19.13 -20.92 12.17
CA THR A 428 -19.90 -21.91 12.93
C THR A 428 -20.33 -23.05 12.01
N THR A 429 -20.08 -24.29 12.42
CA THR A 429 -20.56 -25.51 11.76
C THR A 429 -21.98 -25.85 12.21
N SER A 430 -22.68 -26.69 11.43
CA SER A 430 -24.05 -27.13 11.75
C SER A 430 -24.16 -27.94 13.05
N ASP A 431 -23.04 -28.46 13.57
CA ASP A 431 -22.95 -29.14 14.86
C ASP A 431 -22.49 -28.23 16.02
N SER A 432 -22.63 -26.91 15.87
CA SER A 432 -22.34 -25.90 16.91
C SER A 432 -20.88 -25.87 17.37
N ARG A 433 -19.95 -26.11 16.45
CA ARG A 433 -18.52 -25.89 16.64
C ARG A 433 -18.07 -24.69 15.82
N ALA A 434 -17.07 -23.99 16.30
CA ALA A 434 -16.36 -22.98 15.55
C ALA A 434 -15.18 -23.63 14.83
N LEU A 435 -15.00 -23.27 13.57
CA LEU A 435 -13.81 -23.53 12.75
C LEU A 435 -13.24 -22.18 12.34
N ASP A 436 -12.50 -21.55 13.25
CA ASP A 436 -12.02 -20.19 13.08
C ASP A 436 -10.60 -20.20 12.54
N SER A 437 -10.30 -19.37 11.54
CA SER A 437 -8.94 -19.15 11.05
C SER A 437 -8.47 -17.74 11.44
N ILE A 438 -7.47 -17.68 12.30
CA ILE A 438 -6.87 -16.43 12.80
C ILE A 438 -5.54 -16.20 12.11
N MET A 439 -5.39 -15.05 11.45
CA MET A 439 -4.15 -14.65 10.82
C MET A 439 -3.37 -13.76 11.79
N ILE A 440 -2.17 -14.21 12.19
CA ILE A 440 -1.25 -13.39 12.99
C ILE A 440 -0.06 -12.94 12.16
N SER A 441 0.46 -11.74 12.42
CA SER A 441 1.71 -11.28 11.80
C SER A 441 2.87 -12.21 12.14
N ARG A 442 3.71 -12.49 11.13
CA ARG A 442 4.96 -13.22 11.32
C ARG A 442 5.97 -12.41 12.11
N GLU A 443 6.78 -13.09 12.91
CA GLU A 443 7.92 -12.51 13.62
C GLU A 443 9.25 -13.08 13.12
N PHE A 444 9.22 -14.21 12.40
CA PHE A 444 10.41 -14.87 11.88
C PHE A 444 10.35 -15.07 10.36
N ASP A 445 11.50 -14.87 9.72
CA ASP A 445 11.67 -15.09 8.28
C ASP A 445 11.63 -16.58 7.92
N HIS A 446 12.17 -17.45 8.77
CA HIS A 446 12.22 -18.89 8.54
C HIS A 446 10.93 -19.57 9.01
N ASP A 447 10.34 -20.39 8.13
CA ASP A 447 9.08 -21.08 8.41
C ASP A 447 9.14 -22.02 9.60
N GLU A 448 10.28 -22.67 9.87
CA GLU A 448 10.42 -23.57 11.02
C GLU A 448 10.25 -22.84 12.37
N ASP A 449 10.89 -21.68 12.50
CA ASP A 449 10.83 -20.88 13.74
C ASP A 449 9.46 -20.25 13.92
N GLU A 450 8.88 -19.76 12.82
CA GLU A 450 7.53 -19.21 12.82
C GLU A 450 6.49 -20.30 13.15
N PHE A 451 6.65 -21.50 12.60
CA PHE A 451 5.79 -22.64 12.89
C PHE A 451 5.85 -23.02 14.37
N ARG A 452 7.06 -23.13 14.95
CA ARG A 452 7.22 -23.38 16.39
C ARG A 452 6.59 -22.28 17.25
N ARG A 453 6.70 -21.01 16.84
CA ARG A 453 6.06 -19.88 17.53
C ARG A 453 4.54 -20.03 17.50
N ALA A 454 3.97 -20.20 16.32
CA ALA A 454 2.53 -20.29 16.14
C ALA A 454 1.93 -21.55 16.80
N GLN A 455 2.66 -22.67 16.85
CA GLN A 455 2.25 -23.83 17.65
C GLN A 455 2.11 -23.50 19.13
N ARG A 456 3.06 -22.76 19.72
CA ARG A 456 2.94 -22.30 21.12
C ARG A 456 1.74 -21.38 21.32
N VAL A 457 1.39 -20.55 20.32
CA VAL A 457 0.17 -19.73 20.37
C VAL A 457 -1.07 -20.64 20.35
N GLY A 458 -1.11 -21.63 19.47
CA GLY A 458 -2.18 -22.63 19.40
C GLY A 458 -2.36 -23.41 20.71
N GLU A 459 -1.28 -23.90 21.31
CA GLU A 459 -1.29 -24.57 22.61
C GLU A 459 -1.83 -23.65 23.73
N LEU A 460 -1.46 -22.36 23.72
CA LEU A 460 -2.00 -21.41 24.67
C LEU A 460 -3.51 -21.18 24.47
N ILE A 461 -3.98 -21.12 23.23
CA ILE A 461 -5.42 -21.04 22.92
C ILE A 461 -6.13 -22.28 23.47
N GLU A 462 -5.64 -23.48 23.16
CA GLU A 462 -6.25 -24.73 23.62
C GLU A 462 -6.33 -24.84 25.15
N THR A 463 -5.22 -24.55 25.84
CA THR A 463 -5.16 -24.61 27.32
C THR A 463 -6.04 -23.55 27.97
N THR A 464 -6.20 -22.39 27.33
CA THR A 464 -7.11 -21.34 27.81
C THR A 464 -8.57 -21.73 27.62
N LEU A 465 -8.93 -22.28 26.45
CA LEU A 465 -10.30 -22.77 26.18
C LEU A 465 -10.68 -23.94 27.08
N ALA A 466 -9.71 -24.78 27.47
CA ALA A 466 -9.89 -25.83 28.46
C ALA A 466 -10.02 -25.32 29.91
N GLY A 467 -9.84 -24.01 30.16
CA GLY A 467 -9.89 -23.41 31.49
C GLY A 467 -8.68 -23.68 32.39
N VAL A 468 -7.60 -24.24 31.83
CA VAL A 468 -6.35 -24.54 32.56
C VAL A 468 -5.56 -23.25 32.84
N THR A 469 -5.60 -22.31 31.90
CA THR A 469 -4.86 -21.04 31.94
C THR A 469 -5.80 -19.85 32.06
N ARG A 470 -5.54 -18.93 33.01
CA ARG A 470 -6.30 -17.66 33.13
C ARG A 470 -5.61 -16.53 32.36
N LEU A 471 -6.30 -15.94 31.39
CA LEU A 471 -5.76 -14.88 30.53
C LEU A 471 -5.42 -13.59 31.28
N ALA A 472 -6.22 -13.20 32.27
CA ALA A 472 -6.04 -11.97 33.03
C ALA A 472 -4.63 -11.87 33.62
N ASP A 473 -4.12 -12.97 34.17
CA ASP A 473 -2.80 -13.05 34.82
C ASP A 473 -1.63 -12.88 33.84
N ILE A 474 -1.83 -13.20 32.55
CA ILE A 474 -0.78 -13.13 31.52
C ILE A 474 -0.79 -11.79 30.82
N ILE A 475 -1.98 -11.28 30.47
CA ILE A 475 -2.12 -9.98 29.81
C ILE A 475 -1.64 -8.87 30.74
N GLU A 476 -1.99 -8.90 32.03
CA GLU A 476 -1.56 -7.89 33.02
C GLU A 476 -0.03 -7.83 33.19
N LYS A 477 0.65 -8.99 33.16
CA LYS A 477 2.12 -9.07 33.22
C LYS A 477 2.79 -8.46 31.99
N ARG A 478 2.15 -8.53 30.81
CA ARG A 478 2.69 -8.01 29.54
C ARG A 478 2.23 -6.58 29.22
N THR A 479 1.17 -6.08 29.84
CA THR A 479 0.63 -4.72 29.59
C THR A 479 1.35 -3.60 30.34
N LYS A 480 2.51 -3.85 30.98
CA LYS A 480 3.34 -2.75 31.51
C LYS A 480 3.65 -1.77 30.36
N PRO A 481 3.08 -0.56 30.38
CA PRO A 481 3.18 0.34 29.25
C PRO A 481 4.65 0.68 29.02
N LYS A 482 5.15 0.47 27.80
CA LYS A 482 6.43 1.08 27.39
C LYS A 482 6.27 2.58 27.64
N ARG A 483 7.15 3.16 28.48
CA ARG A 483 7.20 4.60 28.72
C ARG A 483 7.63 5.28 27.41
N GLY A 484 6.65 5.79 26.68
CA GLY A 484 6.81 6.51 25.41
C GLY A 484 5.68 6.07 24.49
N THR A 485 4.78 6.92 23.99
CA THR A 485 4.86 8.35 23.68
C THR A 485 3.43 8.90 23.79
N ARG A 486 3.14 9.69 24.84
CA ARG A 486 1.85 10.40 25.01
C ARG A 486 1.75 11.66 24.12
N THR A 487 2.28 11.62 22.89
CA THR A 487 2.34 12.80 22.02
C THR A 487 0.99 13.11 21.36
N PHE A 488 0.11 12.11 21.20
CA PHE A 488 -1.21 12.29 20.59
C PHE A 488 -2.32 11.80 21.52
N ARG A 489 -3.35 12.63 21.73
CA ARG A 489 -4.62 12.22 22.34
C ARG A 489 -5.60 11.96 21.22
N ILE A 490 -5.86 10.69 20.93
CA ILE A 490 -6.90 10.27 19.99
C ILE A 490 -8.11 9.86 20.83
N ALA A 491 -9.23 10.55 20.66
CA ALA A 491 -10.49 10.16 21.29
C ALA A 491 -11.01 8.90 20.59
N PRO A 492 -11.25 7.80 21.31
CA PRO A 492 -11.86 6.61 20.72
C PRO A 492 -13.23 6.94 20.15
N ARG A 493 -13.54 6.41 18.97
CA ARG A 493 -14.83 6.57 18.30
C ARG A 493 -15.36 5.20 17.91
N VAL A 494 -16.66 5.01 18.10
CA VAL A 494 -17.38 3.80 17.66
C VAL A 494 -18.52 4.25 16.75
N GLU A 495 -18.59 3.67 15.56
CA GLU A 495 -19.66 3.89 14.59
C GLU A 495 -20.37 2.58 14.28
N ILE A 496 -21.69 2.63 14.13
CA ILE A 496 -22.51 1.46 13.81
C ILE A 496 -23.19 1.72 12.46
N GLY A 497 -22.82 0.93 11.45
CA GLY A 497 -23.33 1.01 10.09
C GLY A 497 -24.22 -0.18 9.74
N ASN A 498 -25.53 0.04 9.77
CA ASN A 498 -26.53 -0.98 9.36
C ASN A 498 -26.81 -0.98 7.85
N THR A 499 -26.28 -0.01 7.12
CA THR A 499 -26.41 0.09 5.66
C THR A 499 -25.19 -0.47 4.94
N LEU A 500 -24.18 -0.96 5.67
CA LEU A 500 -22.91 -1.41 5.10
C LEU A 500 -22.92 -2.91 4.78
N SER A 501 -23.83 -3.67 5.40
CA SER A 501 -24.15 -5.04 5.04
C SER A 501 -25.67 -5.19 4.94
N ASN A 502 -26.13 -6.07 4.05
CA ASN A 502 -27.56 -6.41 3.95
C ASN A 502 -28.00 -7.41 5.03
N ARG A 503 -27.07 -7.93 5.84
CA ARG A 503 -27.33 -9.02 6.79
C ARG A 503 -26.83 -8.75 8.21
N PHE A 504 -25.82 -7.90 8.37
CA PHE A 504 -25.15 -7.68 9.64
C PHE A 504 -25.04 -6.20 9.98
N SER A 505 -24.93 -5.88 11.28
CA SER A 505 -24.50 -4.57 11.75
C SER A 505 -22.99 -4.49 11.70
N VAL A 506 -22.43 -3.48 11.03
CA VAL A 506 -20.99 -3.24 10.99
C VAL A 506 -20.60 -2.29 12.12
N ILE A 507 -19.64 -2.67 12.95
CA ILE A 507 -19.14 -1.84 14.06
C ILE A 507 -17.71 -1.42 13.73
N GLU A 508 -17.50 -0.13 13.50
CA GLU A 508 -16.18 0.45 13.27
C GLU A 508 -15.66 1.09 14.56
N VAL A 509 -14.49 0.66 15.00
CA VAL A 509 -13.83 1.19 16.19
C VAL A 509 -12.53 1.86 15.79
N THR A 510 -12.42 3.17 16.05
CA THR A 510 -11.20 3.96 15.81
C THR A 510 -10.60 4.40 17.14
N GLY A 511 -9.31 4.19 17.34
CA GLY A 511 -8.62 4.62 18.56
C GLY A 511 -7.13 4.27 18.57
N LEU A 512 -6.47 4.55 19.69
CA LEU A 512 -5.09 4.10 19.91
C LEU A 512 -5.09 2.59 20.15
N ASP A 513 -4.27 1.89 19.39
CA ASP A 513 -4.05 0.46 19.57
C ASP A 513 -3.27 0.17 20.87
N ARG A 514 -3.55 -0.99 21.46
CA ARG A 514 -2.87 -1.52 22.65
C ARG A 514 -2.99 -3.05 22.71
N PRO A 515 -2.01 -3.75 23.31
CA PRO A 515 -2.12 -5.18 23.55
C PRO A 515 -3.43 -5.55 24.26
N GLY A 516 -4.16 -6.50 23.67
CA GLY A 516 -5.45 -6.97 24.18
C GLY A 516 -6.66 -6.09 23.84
N LEU A 517 -6.52 -5.04 23.02
CA LEU A 517 -7.66 -4.20 22.62
C LEU A 517 -8.77 -5.01 21.94
N LEU A 518 -8.43 -5.86 20.98
CA LEU A 518 -9.40 -6.72 20.29
C LEU A 518 -10.13 -7.66 21.27
N SER A 519 -9.41 -8.24 22.23
CA SER A 519 -10.00 -9.10 23.27
C SER A 519 -11.00 -8.35 24.15
N ALA A 520 -10.70 -7.09 24.49
CA ALA A 520 -11.61 -6.24 25.25
C ALA A 520 -12.86 -5.83 24.44
N ILE A 521 -12.70 -5.49 23.15
CA ILE A 521 -13.82 -5.13 22.27
C ILE A 521 -14.74 -6.34 22.07
N THR A 522 -14.17 -7.47 21.66
CA THR A 522 -14.92 -8.71 21.45
C THR A 522 -15.58 -9.18 22.75
N GLY A 523 -14.90 -9.06 23.89
CA GLY A 523 -15.47 -9.37 25.21
C GLY A 523 -16.67 -8.50 25.56
N ALA A 524 -16.62 -7.20 25.28
CA ALA A 524 -17.75 -6.29 25.50
C ALA A 524 -18.95 -6.62 24.60
N LEU A 525 -18.72 -7.04 23.35
CA LEU A 525 -19.78 -7.52 22.45
C LEU A 525 -20.39 -8.84 22.96
N SER A 526 -19.55 -9.77 23.42
CA SER A 526 -20.00 -11.02 24.03
C SER A 526 -20.83 -10.79 25.29
N ASP A 527 -20.48 -9.81 26.13
CA ASP A 527 -21.25 -9.44 27.33
C ASP A 527 -22.66 -8.96 27.00
N LEU A 528 -22.84 -8.38 25.80
CA LEU A 528 -24.13 -7.99 25.25
C LEU A 528 -24.84 -9.13 24.50
N SER A 529 -24.30 -10.35 24.54
CA SER A 529 -24.80 -11.53 23.82
C SER A 529 -24.87 -11.33 22.30
N LEU A 530 -23.98 -10.49 21.75
CA LEU A 530 -23.84 -10.30 20.31
C LEU A 530 -22.89 -11.36 19.75
N ASN A 531 -23.23 -11.90 18.58
CA ASN A 531 -22.36 -12.82 17.85
C ASN A 531 -21.55 -12.07 16.79
N ILE A 532 -20.28 -12.45 16.62
CA ILE A 532 -19.35 -11.84 15.68
C ILE A 532 -19.15 -12.81 14.52
N VAL A 533 -19.46 -12.37 13.31
CA VAL A 533 -19.38 -13.22 12.10
C VAL A 533 -18.09 -12.99 11.31
N SER A 534 -17.49 -11.80 11.45
CA SER A 534 -16.24 -11.38 10.80
C SER A 534 -15.62 -10.25 11.62
N ALA A 535 -14.29 -10.17 11.73
CA ALA A 535 -13.59 -9.21 12.60
C ALA A 535 -12.19 -8.81 12.12
#